data_AF-A0A8J3I4V9-F1
#
_entry.id   AF-A0A8J3I4V9-F1
#
_cell.length_a   1.000
_cell.length_b   1.000
_cell.length_c   1.000
_cell.angle_alpha   90.00
_cell.angle_beta   90.00
_cell.angle_gamma   90.00
#
_symmetry.space_group_name_H-M   'P 1'
#
loop_
_entity.id
_entity.type
_entity.pdbx_description
1 polymer ?
#
loop_
_entity_poly.entity_id
_entity_poly.type
_entity_poly.pdbx_seq_one_letter_code
_entity_poly.pdbx_strand_id
1 'polypeptide(L)'
;MYIEKRRLSSGMLIGIDFIDLVERMDFPQAMCSSDVFRVFLRATNNIVCWSNDIVSLRKEFENNDVNNLVLIIQHTSHCTLQDAVSIVRDLVRAETELFMNIERDLLREFPTYEQEIHLYTMAHRAMVRGNLDWSYETSRYGQAET
;
A
#
# COMPACT_ATOMS: atom_id res chain seq x y z
N MET A 1 -4.76 12.05 11.01
CA MET A 1 -5.69 12.55 9.97
C MET A 1 -5.22 12.26 8.54
N TYR A 2 -3.96 12.51 8.17
CA TYR A 2 -3.51 12.28 6.77
C TYR A 2 -3.55 10.81 6.35
N ILE A 3 -2.97 9.89 7.12
CA ILE A 3 -2.89 8.45 6.76
C ILE A 3 -4.27 7.90 6.40
N GLU A 4 -5.29 8.20 7.21
CA GLU A 4 -6.67 7.76 6.96
C GLU A 4 -7.23 8.36 5.65
N LYS A 5 -7.06 9.66 5.43
CA LYS A 5 -7.50 10.33 4.20
C LYS A 5 -6.77 9.80 2.96
N ARG A 6 -5.48 9.50 3.07
CA ARG A 6 -4.65 9.01 1.97
C ARG A 6 -5.12 7.64 1.47
N ARG A 7 -5.60 6.78 2.37
CA ARG A 7 -6.19 5.47 1.98
C ARG A 7 -7.43 5.62 1.11
N LEU A 8 -8.23 6.65 1.36
CA LEU A 8 -9.46 6.94 0.63
C LEU A 8 -9.18 7.67 -0.69
N SER A 9 -8.21 8.59 -0.71
CA SER A 9 -7.91 9.42 -1.88
C SER A 9 -7.03 8.76 -2.93
N SER A 10 -6.35 7.65 -2.60
CA SER A 10 -5.43 6.97 -3.53
C SER A 10 -6.11 6.20 -4.65
N GLY A 11 -7.41 5.92 -4.54
CA GLY A 11 -8.12 5.01 -5.44
C GLY A 11 -7.78 3.53 -5.24
N MET A 12 -6.90 3.20 -4.29
CA MET A 12 -6.47 1.81 -4.06
C MET A 12 -7.57 0.90 -3.53
N LEU A 13 -8.52 1.43 -2.76
CA LEU A 13 -9.67 0.65 -2.31
C LEU A 13 -10.52 0.18 -3.50
N ILE A 14 -10.70 1.03 -4.51
CA ILE A 14 -11.37 0.65 -5.76
C ILE A 14 -10.57 -0.45 -6.46
N GLY A 15 -9.24 -0.29 -6.56
CA GLY A 15 -8.38 -1.33 -7.15
C GLY A 15 -8.50 -2.68 -6.44
N ILE A 16 -8.60 -2.69 -5.11
CA ILE A 16 -8.82 -3.88 -4.30
C ILE A 16 -10.20 -4.49 -4.61
N ASP A 17 -11.26 -3.69 -4.65
CA ASP A 17 -12.61 -4.18 -5.01
C ASP A 17 -12.64 -4.81 -6.43
N PHE A 18 -11.80 -4.30 -7.35
CA PHE A 18 -11.63 -4.90 -8.67
C PHE A 18 -10.95 -6.27 -8.64
N ILE A 19 -10.05 -6.53 -7.69
CA ILE A 19 -9.47 -7.88 -7.50
C ILE A 19 -10.59 -8.86 -7.15
N ASP A 20 -11.47 -8.49 -6.21
CA ASP A 20 -12.59 -9.34 -5.80
C ASP A 20 -13.46 -9.72 -7.01
N LEU A 21 -13.74 -8.75 -7.88
CA LEU A 21 -14.52 -8.95 -9.10
C LEU A 21 -13.81 -9.84 -10.12
N VAL A 22 -12.52 -9.60 -10.39
CA VAL A 22 -11.75 -10.32 -11.41
C VAL A 22 -11.48 -11.77 -11.00
N GLU A 23 -11.09 -11.97 -9.74
CA GLU A 23 -10.79 -13.28 -9.17
C GLU A 23 -12.07 -14.04 -8.76
N ARG A 24 -13.25 -13.42 -8.89
CA ARG A 24 -14.57 -13.97 -8.50
C ARG A 24 -14.57 -14.47 -7.06
N MET A 25 -13.92 -13.70 -6.18
CA MET A 25 -13.79 -14.05 -4.77
C MET A 25 -15.07 -13.70 -4.03
N ASP A 26 -15.64 -14.68 -3.34
CA ASP A 26 -16.81 -14.51 -2.46
C ASP A 26 -16.46 -15.07 -1.07
N PHE A 27 -15.76 -14.24 -0.30
CA PHE A 27 -15.35 -14.61 1.06
C PHE A 27 -16.52 -14.49 2.04
N PRO A 28 -16.62 -15.38 3.04
CA PRO A 28 -17.68 -15.29 4.03
C PRO A 28 -17.54 -14.00 4.83
N GLN A 29 -18.68 -13.42 5.24
CA GLN A 29 -18.70 -12.19 6.05
C GLN A 29 -17.81 -12.26 7.29
N ALA A 30 -17.69 -13.45 7.91
CA ALA A 30 -16.81 -13.70 9.05
C ALA A 30 -15.33 -13.44 8.73
N MET A 31 -14.87 -13.80 7.52
CA MET A 31 -13.52 -13.51 7.04
C MET A 31 -13.36 -12.03 6.73
N CYS A 32 -14.27 -11.44 5.95
CA CYS A 32 -14.22 -10.02 5.60
C CYS A 32 -14.24 -9.10 6.83
N SER A 33 -14.89 -9.54 7.91
CA SER A 33 -14.99 -8.81 9.18
C SER A 33 -13.92 -9.22 10.20
N SER A 34 -12.98 -10.09 9.84
CA SER A 34 -11.87 -10.47 10.71
C SER A 34 -10.82 -9.37 10.81
N ASP A 35 -10.08 -9.34 11.92
CA ASP A 35 -8.97 -8.40 12.07
C ASP A 35 -7.84 -8.71 11.09
N VAL A 36 -7.53 -9.97 10.86
CA VAL A 36 -6.46 -10.38 9.92
C VAL A 36 -6.76 -9.89 8.49
N PHE A 37 -8.00 -9.98 8.03
CA PHE A 37 -8.40 -9.51 6.70
C PHE A 37 -8.37 -7.99 6.61
N ARG A 38 -8.87 -7.28 7.64
CA ARG A 38 -8.74 -5.81 7.70
C ARG A 38 -7.29 -5.36 7.68
N VAL A 39 -6.42 -6.04 8.44
CA VAL A 39 -4.99 -5.75 8.49
C VAL A 39 -4.33 -5.99 7.14
N PHE A 40 -4.72 -7.04 6.42
CA PHE A 40 -4.23 -7.32 5.07
C PHE A 40 -4.55 -6.20 4.07
N LEU A 41 -5.82 -5.82 3.95
CA LEU A 41 -6.21 -4.75 3.04
C LEU A 41 -5.54 -3.42 3.41
N ARG A 42 -5.44 -3.15 4.72
CA ARG A 42 -4.75 -1.98 5.27
C ARG A 42 -3.28 -1.95 4.89
N ALA A 43 -2.57 -3.07 5.03
CA ALA A 43 -1.15 -3.18 4.71
C ALA A 43 -0.91 -2.99 3.21
N THR A 44 -1.71 -3.65 2.36
CA THR A 44 -1.64 -3.48 0.90
C THR A 44 -1.77 -2.01 0.50
N ASN A 45 -2.81 -1.33 0.99
CA ASN A 45 -3.06 0.06 0.68
C ASN A 45 -1.92 0.97 1.17
N ASN A 46 -1.41 0.74 2.39
CA ASN A 46 -0.28 1.50 2.93
C ASN A 46 0.98 1.37 2.08
N ILE A 47 1.37 0.13 1.75
CA ILE A 47 2.58 -0.13 0.97
C ILE A 47 2.53 0.63 -0.35
N VAL A 48 1.41 0.53 -1.07
CA VAL A 48 1.24 1.23 -2.35
C VAL A 48 1.23 2.75 -2.17
N CYS A 49 0.41 3.29 -1.26
CA CYS A 49 0.27 4.73 -1.11
C CYS A 49 1.56 5.39 -0.62
N TRP A 50 2.24 4.80 0.36
CA TRP A 50 3.45 5.40 0.94
C TRP A 50 4.68 5.18 0.06
N SER A 51 4.76 4.09 -0.69
CA SER A 51 5.76 3.95 -1.75
C SER A 51 5.55 5.01 -2.83
N ASN A 52 4.28 5.28 -3.18
CA ASN A 52 3.94 6.35 -4.11
C ASN A 52 4.39 7.71 -3.57
N ASP A 53 4.10 8.05 -2.32
CA ASP A 53 4.52 9.30 -1.69
C ASP A 53 6.05 9.48 -1.72
N ILE A 54 6.84 8.40 -1.62
CA ILE A 54 8.30 8.49 -1.78
C ILE A 54 8.68 8.79 -3.24
N VAL A 55 8.13 8.03 -4.20
CA VAL A 55 8.51 8.16 -5.62
C VAL A 55 8.01 9.48 -6.22
N SER A 56 6.83 9.95 -5.84
CA SER A 56 6.22 11.18 -6.33
C SER A 56 6.73 12.44 -5.63
N LEU A 57 7.53 12.30 -4.56
CA LEU A 57 7.94 13.39 -3.67
C LEU A 57 8.49 14.60 -4.42
N ARG A 58 9.44 14.39 -5.34
CA ARG A 58 10.08 15.49 -6.08
C ARG A 58 9.06 16.30 -6.85
N LYS A 59 8.24 15.61 -7.64
CA LYS A 59 7.18 16.21 -8.44
C LYS A 59 6.19 16.97 -7.57
N GLU A 60 5.76 16.39 -6.46
CA GLU A 60 4.76 17.01 -5.57
C GLU A 60 5.32 18.24 -4.86
N PHE A 61 6.58 18.16 -4.40
CA PHE A 61 7.29 19.29 -3.82
C PHE A 61 7.44 20.45 -4.80
N GLU A 62 7.85 20.18 -6.05
CA GLU A 62 7.97 21.20 -7.10
C GLU A 62 6.63 21.86 -7.47
N ASN A 63 5.52 21.14 -7.31
CA ASN A 63 4.16 21.64 -7.56
C ASN A 63 3.49 22.27 -6.33
N ASN A 64 4.19 22.37 -5.19
CA ASN A 64 3.62 22.80 -3.91
C ASN A 64 2.41 21.96 -3.45
N ASP A 65 2.35 20.68 -3.83
CA ASP A 65 1.36 19.74 -3.31
C ASP A 65 1.83 19.18 -1.98
N VAL A 66 1.12 19.54 -0.91
CA VAL A 66 1.44 19.14 0.47
C VAL A 66 0.83 17.80 0.88
N ASN A 67 0.07 17.15 0.00
CA ASN A 67 -0.60 15.87 0.30
C ASN A 67 0.33 14.67 0.18
N ASN A 68 1.49 14.73 0.84
CA ASN A 68 2.53 13.70 0.81
C ASN A 68 2.98 13.34 2.24
N LEU A 69 3.03 12.05 2.57
CA LEU A 69 3.41 11.62 3.92
C LEU A 69 4.81 12.10 4.34
N VAL A 70 5.78 12.14 3.43
CA VAL A 70 7.15 12.61 3.71
C VAL A 70 7.12 14.08 4.10
N LEU A 71 6.43 14.93 3.34
CA LEU A 71 6.33 16.37 3.63
C LEU A 71 5.63 16.63 4.96
N ILE A 72 4.60 15.82 5.26
CA ILE A 72 3.88 15.91 6.53
C ILE A 72 4.78 15.53 7.70
N ILE A 73 5.52 14.42 7.61
CA ILE A 73 6.46 14.00 8.66
C ILE A 73 7.55 15.04 8.85
N GLN A 74 8.13 15.55 7.76
CA GLN A 74 9.12 16.62 7.81
C GLN A 74 8.61 17.82 8.61
N HIS A 75 7.39 18.26 8.33
CA HIS A 75 6.77 19.39 9.01
C HIS A 75 6.47 19.09 10.48
N THR A 76 5.89 17.93 10.80
CA THR A 76 5.45 17.60 12.17
C THR A 76 6.58 17.20 13.10
N SER A 77 7.65 16.61 12.57
CA SER A 77 8.79 16.13 13.34
C SER A 77 9.98 17.09 13.33
N HIS A 78 9.87 18.22 12.61
CA HIS A 78 10.92 19.23 12.47
C HIS A 78 12.28 18.63 12.06
N CYS A 79 12.26 17.59 11.22
CA CYS A 79 13.44 16.88 10.77
C CYS A 79 13.85 17.28 9.34
N THR A 80 14.99 16.78 8.87
CA THR A 80 15.40 17.01 7.48
C THR A 80 14.49 16.22 6.52
N LEU A 81 14.45 16.63 5.25
CA LEU A 81 13.71 15.89 4.23
C LEU A 81 14.19 14.43 4.12
N GLN A 82 15.51 14.22 4.24
CA GLN A 82 16.11 12.88 4.16
C GLN A 82 15.72 12.00 5.36
N ASP A 83 15.62 12.59 6.56
CA ASP A 83 15.12 11.86 7.74
C ASP A 83 13.66 11.47 7.55
N ALA A 84 12.82 12.40 7.05
CA ALA A 84 11.41 12.11 6.76
C ALA A 84 11.25 10.99 5.73
N VAL A 85 12.03 11.00 4.64
CA VAL A 85 12.05 9.90 3.65
C VAL A 85 12.44 8.58 4.33
N SER A 86 13.45 8.60 5.20
CA SER A 86 13.91 7.40 5.91
C SER A 86 12.81 6.84 6.83
N ILE A 87 12.08 7.70 7.53
CA ILE A 87 10.94 7.31 8.37
C ILE A 87 9.84 6.67 7.51
N VAL A 88 9.43 7.28 6.39
CA VAL A 88 8.38 6.70 5.52
C VAL A 88 8.83 5.37 4.93
N ARG A 89 10.09 5.26 4.52
CA ARG A 89 10.66 3.99 4.03
C ARG A 89 10.57 2.90 5.11
N ASP A 90 10.86 3.23 6.36
CA ASP A 90 10.81 2.26 7.46
C ASP A 90 9.37 1.87 7.79
N LEU A 91 8.40 2.78 7.64
CA LEU A 91 6.96 2.47 7.70
C LEU A 91 6.52 1.52 6.57
N VAL A 92 6.95 1.77 5.32
CA VAL A 92 6.70 0.87 4.19
C VAL A 92 7.28 -0.52 4.44
N ARG A 93 8.50 -0.58 4.98
CA ARG A 93 9.16 -1.84 5.35
C ARG A 93 8.35 -2.61 6.39
N ALA A 94 7.90 -1.96 7.46
CA ALA A 94 7.10 -2.59 8.50
C ALA A 94 5.78 -3.15 7.96
N GLU A 95 5.07 -2.39 7.12
CA GLU A 95 3.84 -2.88 6.47
C GLU A 95 4.12 -4.03 5.50
N THR A 96 5.26 -4.02 4.81
CA THR A 96 5.68 -5.12 3.92
C THR A 96 5.95 -6.39 4.72
N GLU A 97 6.65 -6.29 5.86
CA GLU A 97 6.91 -7.43 6.75
C GLU A 97 5.60 -8.01 7.31
N LEU A 98 4.65 -7.14 7.67
CA LEU A 98 3.31 -7.56 8.07
C LEU A 98 2.62 -8.29 6.91
N PHE A 99 2.57 -7.68 5.73
CA PHE A 99 1.96 -8.23 4.51
C PHE A 99 2.52 -9.60 4.13
N MET A 100 3.83 -9.83 4.28
CA MET A 100 4.46 -11.12 3.99
C MET A 100 3.99 -12.25 4.92
N ASN A 101 3.52 -11.91 6.13
CA ASN A 101 2.99 -12.86 7.11
C ASN A 101 1.48 -13.12 6.97
N ILE A 102 0.73 -12.27 6.27
CA ILE A 102 -0.73 -12.29 6.22
C ILE A 102 -1.29 -13.63 5.74
N GLU A 103 -0.71 -14.22 4.69
CA GLU A 103 -1.28 -15.44 4.09
C GLU A 103 -1.31 -16.58 5.12
N ARG A 104 -0.21 -16.76 5.85
CA ARG A 104 -0.14 -17.73 6.95
C ARG A 104 -1.18 -17.44 8.03
N ASP A 105 -1.37 -16.17 8.36
CA ASP A 105 -2.29 -15.78 9.44
C ASP A 105 -3.76 -15.95 9.01
N LEU A 106 -4.11 -15.65 7.75
CA LEU A 106 -5.41 -15.95 7.15
C LEU A 106 -5.67 -17.45 7.11
N LEU A 107 -4.72 -18.26 6.66
CA LEU A 107 -4.84 -19.72 6.61
C LEU A 107 -5.01 -20.35 8.00
N ARG A 108 -4.44 -19.73 9.04
CA ARG A 108 -4.62 -20.18 10.42
C ARG A 108 -6.06 -19.96 10.91
N GLU A 109 -6.68 -18.83 10.57
CA GLU A 109 -8.05 -18.50 10.97
C GLU A 109 -9.11 -19.15 10.07
N PHE A 110 -8.80 -19.34 8.78
CA PHE A 110 -9.75 -19.80 7.76
C PHE A 110 -9.16 -20.92 6.88
N PRO A 111 -8.79 -22.08 7.45
CA PRO A 111 -8.06 -23.12 6.73
C PRO A 111 -8.85 -23.76 5.57
N THR A 112 -10.17 -23.66 5.57
CA THR A 112 -11.02 -24.22 4.51
C THR A 112 -11.01 -23.43 3.20
N TYR A 113 -10.39 -22.24 3.19
CA TYR A 113 -10.34 -21.32 2.05
C TYR A 113 -8.92 -21.19 1.48
N GLU A 114 -8.14 -22.28 1.56
CA GLU A 114 -6.71 -22.24 1.24
C GLU A 114 -6.43 -21.73 -0.18
N GLN A 115 -7.17 -22.25 -1.16
CA GLN A 115 -6.98 -21.88 -2.56
C GLN A 115 -7.36 -20.41 -2.81
N GLU A 116 -8.47 -19.95 -2.25
CA GLU A 116 -8.96 -18.58 -2.40
C GLU A 116 -8.01 -17.59 -1.72
N ILE A 117 -7.55 -17.89 -0.50
CA ILE A 117 -6.57 -17.08 0.23
C ILE A 117 -5.26 -16.98 -0.56
N HIS A 118 -4.79 -18.09 -1.13
CA HIS A 118 -3.57 -18.10 -1.93
C HIS A 118 -3.69 -17.20 -3.16
N LEU A 119 -4.73 -17.38 -3.96
CA LEU A 119 -4.98 -16.56 -5.16
C LEU A 119 -5.13 -15.08 -4.82
N TYR A 120 -5.88 -14.77 -3.76
CA TYR A 120 -6.15 -13.41 -3.35
C TYR A 120 -4.90 -12.68 -2.86
N THR A 121 -4.08 -13.35 -2.04
CA THR A 121 -2.80 -12.80 -1.57
C THR A 121 -1.78 -12.68 -2.70
N MET A 122 -1.79 -13.60 -3.69
CA MET A 122 -1.00 -13.47 -4.91
C MET A 122 -1.41 -12.25 -5.75
N ALA A 123 -2.70 -12.01 -5.95
CA ALA A 123 -3.18 -10.85 -6.70
C ALA A 123 -2.74 -9.53 -6.03
N HIS A 124 -2.81 -9.46 -4.69
CA HIS A 124 -2.34 -8.30 -3.94
C HIS A 124 -0.82 -8.12 -4.00
N ARG A 125 -0.04 -9.22 -3.99
CA ARG A 125 1.41 -9.17 -4.23
C ARG A 125 1.73 -8.59 -5.60
N ALA A 126 1.01 -9.06 -6.63
CA ALA A 126 1.16 -8.57 -7.99
C ALA A 126 0.78 -7.08 -8.09
N MET A 127 -0.27 -6.63 -7.40
CA MET A 127 -0.66 -5.22 -7.33
C MET A 127 0.42 -4.35 -6.66
N VAL A 128 0.91 -4.76 -5.50
CA VAL A 128 1.99 -4.05 -4.79
C VAL A 128 3.23 -3.94 -5.67
N ARG A 129 3.65 -5.06 -6.29
CA ARG A 129 4.84 -5.10 -7.13
C ARG A 129 4.64 -4.30 -8.42
N GLY A 130 3.51 -4.48 -9.09
CA GLY A 130 3.16 -3.78 -10.33
C GLY A 130 3.07 -2.27 -10.13
N ASN A 131 2.57 -1.80 -8.97
CA ASN A 131 2.60 -0.38 -8.65
C ASN A 131 4.03 0.16 -8.57
N LEU A 132 4.95 -0.59 -7.94
CA LEU A 132 6.35 -0.19 -7.82
C LEU A 132 7.03 -0.17 -9.19
N ASP A 133 6.87 -1.22 -9.99
CA ASP A 133 7.46 -1.31 -11.33
C ASP A 133 6.93 -0.18 -12.22
N TRP A 134 5.61 0.03 -12.25
CA TRP A 134 5.01 1.15 -12.97
C TRP A 134 5.53 2.51 -12.49
N SER A 135 5.75 2.67 -11.18
CA SER A 135 6.25 3.94 -10.63
C SER A 135 7.67 4.25 -11.10
N TYR A 136 8.50 3.25 -11.39
CA TYR A 136 9.84 3.44 -11.95
C TYR A 136 9.87 3.57 -13.48
N GLU A 137 8.90 2.97 -14.18
CA GLU A 137 8.85 3.00 -15.66
C GLU A 137 8.09 4.22 -16.20
N THR A 138 7.16 4.77 -15.42
CA THR A 138 6.27 5.85 -15.87
C THR A 138 7.01 7.18 -16.03
N SER A 139 6.71 7.89 -17.12
CA SER A 139 7.16 9.28 -17.30
C SER A 139 6.46 10.26 -16.35
N ARG A 140 5.39 9.84 -15.67
CA ARG A 140 4.56 10.68 -14.78
C ARG A 140 5.34 11.33 -13.64
N TYR A 141 6.40 10.70 -13.13
CA TYR A 141 7.21 11.20 -12.02
C TYR A 141 8.51 11.89 -12.46
N GLY A 142 8.73 12.00 -13.78
CA GLY A 142 9.99 12.48 -14.37
C GLY A 142 11.02 11.35 -14.42
N GLN A 143 11.68 11.19 -15.57
CA GLN A 143 12.75 10.18 -15.69
C GLN A 143 13.93 10.59 -14.79
N ALA A 144 14.54 9.62 -14.13
CA ALA A 144 15.94 9.78 -13.73
C ALA A 144 16.73 9.96 -15.03
N GLU A 145 17.37 11.11 -15.21
CA GLU A 145 18.42 11.24 -16.23
C GLU A 145 19.46 10.16 -15.94
N THR A 146 19.56 9.18 -16.84
CA THR A 146 20.67 8.21 -16.88
C THR A 146 21.96 8.88 -17.27
#